data_AF-A0A154NVV1-F1
#
_entry.id   AF-A0A154NVV1-F1
#
_cell.length_a   1.000
_cell.length_b   1.000
_cell.length_c   1.000
_cell.angle_alpha   90.00
_cell.angle_beta   90.00
_cell.angle_gamma   90.00
#
_symmetry.space_group_name_H-M   'P 1'
#
loop_
_entity.id
_entity.type
_entity.pdbx_description
1 polymer ?
#
loop_
_entity_poly.entity_id
_entity_poly.type
_entity_poly.pdbx_seq_one_letter_code
_entity_poly.pdbx_strand_id
1 'polypeptide(L)'
;DVEHSYFGNVNQQISEVCERLSKDQRLTDGFNAIGFSQGAQFMRAVIQRCPHIPIKNFISLGGQHQGVFGLPNCASLEHNVCNHMTRVIRYGAYLRFVQEKFIQATYWHDPYQEEEYKHKSTFLSDINNELHINQTYKDSLKKLENMVLVKFVNDTIVSPQETEWFGFYAPGQEKQIQTLEETDLYREDRLGLQALHKLGKIHLISVPGNHLQFTENWFIDNVIKKYL
;
A
#
# COMPACT_ATOMS: atom_id res chain seq x y z
N ASP A 1 8.70 17.58 8.89
CA ASP A 1 8.27 16.19 8.63
C ASP A 1 7.32 16.01 7.44
N VAL A 2 6.51 17.02 7.07
CA VAL A 2 5.68 16.96 5.84
C VAL A 2 6.54 16.81 4.58
N GLU A 3 7.70 17.47 4.52
CA GLU A 3 8.60 17.42 3.36
C GLU A 3 9.07 15.99 3.05
N HIS A 4 9.46 15.20 4.05
CA HIS A 4 9.87 13.80 3.87
C HIS A 4 8.72 12.86 3.51
N SER A 5 7.46 13.30 3.61
CA SER A 5 6.31 12.54 3.13
C SER A 5 6.05 12.73 1.63
N TYR A 6 6.60 13.80 1.03
CA TYR A 6 6.46 14.12 -0.39
C TYR A 6 7.76 13.94 -1.17
N PHE A 7 8.88 14.32 -0.57
CA PHE A 7 10.19 14.36 -1.21
C PHE A 7 11.15 13.38 -0.54
N GLY A 8 11.91 12.69 -1.37
CA GLY A 8 12.93 11.74 -0.95
C GLY A 8 12.78 10.37 -1.59
N ASN A 9 13.59 9.44 -1.10
CA ASN A 9 13.63 8.08 -1.61
C ASN A 9 13.02 7.11 -0.58
N VAL A 10 11.86 6.55 -0.91
CA VAL A 10 11.13 5.62 -0.03
C VAL A 10 11.96 4.39 0.34
N ASN A 11 12.80 3.89 -0.57
CA ASN A 11 13.65 2.73 -0.30
C ASN A 11 14.72 3.04 0.74
N GLN A 12 15.25 4.26 0.74
CA GLN A 12 16.16 4.72 1.79
C GLN A 12 15.43 4.85 3.14
N GLN A 13 14.23 5.44 3.17
CA GLN A 13 13.44 5.54 4.40
C GLN A 13 13.14 4.17 5.01
N ILE A 14 12.80 3.18 4.18
CA ILE A 14 12.57 1.80 4.63
C ILE A 14 13.83 1.20 5.25
N SER A 15 14.99 1.37 4.60
CA SER A 15 16.27 0.88 5.13
C SER A 15 16.61 1.51 6.48
N GLU A 16 16.42 2.83 6.63
CA GLU A 16 16.65 3.55 7.89
C GLU A 16 15.70 3.07 8.99
N VAL A 17 14.42 2.83 8.67
CA VAL A 17 13.45 2.27 9.63
C VAL A 17 13.86 0.85 10.04
N CYS A 18 14.30 0.02 9.11
CA CYS A 18 14.76 -1.33 9.45
C CYS A 18 15.99 -1.33 10.37
N GLU A 19 16.94 -0.44 10.13
CA GLU A 19 18.10 -0.28 10.99
C GLU A 19 17.70 0.19 12.40
N ARG A 20 16.77 1.15 12.49
CA ARG A 20 16.29 1.64 13.80
C ARG A 20 15.55 0.56 14.57
N LEU A 21 14.64 -0.17 13.93
CA LEU A 21 13.86 -1.23 14.56
C LEU A 21 14.72 -2.41 15.01
N SER A 22 15.73 -2.79 14.22
CA SER A 22 16.64 -3.90 14.58
C SER A 22 17.53 -3.61 15.80
N LYS A 23 17.74 -2.33 16.14
CA LYS A 23 18.53 -1.90 17.29
C LYS A 23 17.70 -1.67 18.57
N ASP A 24 16.38 -1.66 18.48
CA ASP A 24 15.52 -1.41 19.64
C ASP A 24 15.24 -2.70 20.40
N GLN A 25 15.91 -2.86 21.55
CA GLN A 25 15.77 -4.04 22.40
C GLN A 25 14.35 -4.24 22.96
N ARG A 26 13.51 -3.21 22.97
CA ARG A 26 12.11 -3.33 23.43
C ARG A 26 11.22 -4.06 22.43
N LEU A 27 11.69 -4.24 21.19
CA LEU A 27 10.93 -4.82 20.09
C LEU A 27 11.31 -6.29 19.81
N THR A 28 12.27 -6.87 20.54
CA THR A 28 12.81 -8.21 20.25
C THR A 28 11.80 -9.33 20.46
N ASP A 29 10.86 -9.16 21.40
CA ASP A 29 9.81 -10.15 21.71
C ASP A 29 8.59 -10.06 20.76
N GLY A 30 8.72 -9.23 19.74
CA GLY A 30 7.71 -8.97 18.72
C GLY A 30 6.70 -7.90 19.09
N PHE A 31 6.25 -7.17 18.08
CA PHE A 31 5.40 -6.00 18.23
C PHE A 31 4.37 -5.91 17.10
N ASN A 32 3.38 -5.06 17.29
CA ASN A 32 2.36 -4.77 16.27
C ASN A 32 2.70 -3.48 15.54
N ALA A 33 2.34 -3.40 14.27
CA ALA A 33 2.60 -2.23 13.43
C ALA A 33 1.31 -1.66 12.86
N ILE A 34 1.14 -0.34 12.97
CA ILE A 34 0.04 0.39 12.34
C ILE A 34 0.62 1.35 11.32
N GLY A 35 0.13 1.28 10.09
CA GLY A 35 0.44 2.26 9.05
C GLY A 35 -0.81 3.05 8.66
N PHE A 36 -0.65 4.36 8.52
CA PHE A 36 -1.71 5.28 8.10
C PHE A 36 -1.43 5.78 6.69
N SER A 37 -2.42 5.71 5.80
CA SER A 37 -2.30 6.12 4.40
C SER A 37 -1.04 5.52 3.76
N GLN A 38 -0.17 6.32 3.15
CA GLN A 38 1.06 5.82 2.52
C GLN A 38 2.00 5.05 3.47
N GLY A 39 1.95 5.35 4.77
CA GLY A 39 2.73 4.66 5.78
C GLY A 39 2.38 3.17 5.89
N ALA A 40 1.19 2.76 5.44
CA ALA A 40 0.79 1.36 5.41
C ALA A 40 1.58 0.54 4.38
N GLN A 41 1.68 0.97 3.12
CA GLN A 41 2.51 0.25 2.15
C GLN A 41 4.01 0.35 2.47
N PHE A 42 4.45 1.41 3.17
CA PHE A 42 5.84 1.51 3.63
C PHE A 42 6.13 0.51 4.76
N MET A 43 5.22 0.38 5.74
CA MET A 43 5.34 -0.62 6.79
C MET A 43 5.25 -2.05 6.24
N ARG A 44 4.39 -2.28 5.25
CA ARG A 44 4.37 -3.54 4.49
C ARG A 44 5.72 -3.84 3.85
N ALA A 45 6.37 -2.84 3.26
CA ALA A 45 7.70 -3.00 2.69
C ALA A 45 8.76 -3.30 3.76
N VAL A 46 8.67 -2.71 4.96
CA VAL A 46 9.52 -3.08 6.12
C VAL A 46 9.34 -4.57 6.46
N ILE A 47 8.10 -5.05 6.56
CA ILE A 47 7.80 -6.47 6.83
C ILE A 47 8.44 -7.37 5.76
N GLN A 48 8.31 -7.01 4.49
CA GLN A 48 8.85 -7.78 3.37
C GLN A 48 10.38 -7.79 3.31
N ARG A 49 11.01 -6.62 3.45
CA ARG A 49 12.45 -6.41 3.21
C ARG A 49 13.32 -6.73 4.42
N CYS A 50 12.75 -6.73 5.61
CA CYS A 50 13.48 -6.85 6.86
C CYS A 50 12.95 -8.07 7.65
N PRO A 51 13.19 -9.30 7.15
CA PRO A 51 12.55 -10.54 7.60
C PRO A 51 12.88 -10.94 9.04
N HIS A 52 13.85 -10.28 9.66
CA HIS A 52 14.30 -10.49 11.04
C HIS A 52 13.55 -9.62 12.04
N ILE A 53 12.77 -8.62 11.59
CA ILE A 53 11.97 -7.77 12.45
C ILE A 53 10.68 -8.53 12.82
N PRO A 54 10.42 -8.81 14.12
CA PRO A 54 9.34 -9.69 14.56
C PRO A 54 7.97 -8.96 14.63
N ILE A 55 7.42 -8.54 13.49
CA ILE A 55 6.08 -7.95 13.44
C ILE A 55 5.02 -9.06 13.52
N LYS A 56 4.12 -8.96 14.51
CA LYS A 56 3.02 -9.91 14.76
C LYS A 56 1.78 -9.54 13.96
N ASN A 57 1.14 -8.43 14.32
CA ASN A 57 -0.01 -7.88 13.60
C ASN A 57 0.39 -6.66 12.78
N PHE A 58 -0.10 -6.59 11.54
CA PHE A 58 0.01 -5.41 10.69
C PHE A 58 -1.38 -4.85 10.41
N ILE A 59 -1.59 -3.59 10.78
CA ILE A 59 -2.85 -2.87 10.57
C ILE A 59 -2.59 -1.74 9.57
N SER A 60 -3.29 -1.78 8.45
CA SER A 60 -3.31 -0.76 7.41
C SER A 60 -4.58 0.07 7.52
N LEU A 61 -4.44 1.37 7.76
CA LEU A 61 -5.54 2.33 7.76
C LEU A 61 -5.49 3.13 6.47
N GLY A 62 -6.32 2.75 5.49
CA GLY A 62 -6.42 3.45 4.20
C GLY A 62 -5.16 3.33 3.34
N GLY A 63 -4.42 2.22 3.43
CA GLY A 63 -3.15 2.03 2.74
C GLY A 63 -3.27 1.73 1.25
N GLN A 64 -2.42 2.31 0.40
CA GLN A 64 -2.54 2.15 -1.05
C GLN A 64 -1.70 0.98 -1.56
N HIS A 65 -2.14 -0.24 -1.28
CA HIS A 65 -1.36 -1.45 -1.50
C HIS A 65 -1.13 -1.83 -2.98
N GLN A 66 -1.99 -1.39 -3.88
CA GLN A 66 -1.85 -1.45 -5.34
C GLN A 66 -1.50 -0.08 -5.94
N GLY A 67 -1.14 0.90 -5.12
CA GLY A 67 -0.83 2.26 -5.58
C GLY A 67 -2.07 3.09 -5.88
N VAL A 68 -1.85 4.18 -6.62
CA VAL A 68 -2.91 5.11 -7.01
C VAL A 68 -2.83 5.48 -8.48
N PHE A 69 -3.99 5.77 -9.04
CA PHE A 69 -4.18 6.32 -10.38
C PHE A 69 -5.25 7.41 -10.36
N GLY A 70 -4.95 8.50 -9.67
CA GLY A 70 -5.85 9.64 -9.56
C GLY A 70 -5.29 10.69 -8.61
N LEU A 71 -5.84 11.90 -8.72
CA LEU A 71 -5.50 12.99 -7.82
C LEU A 71 -6.50 13.09 -6.67
N PRO A 72 -6.06 13.51 -5.48
CA PRO A 72 -6.97 13.79 -4.38
C PRO A 72 -8.08 14.74 -4.80
N ASN A 73 -9.30 14.45 -4.38
CA ASN A 73 -10.49 15.24 -4.63
C ASN A 73 -10.80 15.48 -6.12
N CYS A 74 -10.32 14.61 -7.01
CA CYS A 74 -10.59 14.69 -8.45
C CYS A 74 -12.08 14.72 -8.80
N ALA A 75 -12.94 14.03 -8.02
CA ALA A 75 -14.40 14.08 -8.18
C ALA A 75 -15.02 15.46 -7.88
N SER A 76 -14.32 16.32 -7.14
CA SER A 76 -14.74 17.69 -6.80
C SER A 76 -14.18 18.76 -7.75
N LEU A 77 -13.21 18.39 -8.58
CA LEU A 77 -12.62 19.25 -9.61
C LEU A 77 -13.41 19.08 -10.91
N GLU A 78 -13.46 20.12 -11.75
CA GLU A 78 -14.01 19.97 -13.11
C GLU A 78 -13.26 18.83 -13.84
N HIS A 79 -13.99 17.82 -14.33
CA HIS A 79 -13.45 16.58 -14.91
C HIS A 79 -12.28 16.80 -15.89
N ASN A 80 -12.30 17.90 -16.64
CA ASN A 80 -11.27 18.22 -17.63
C ASN A 80 -9.91 18.56 -17.02
N VAL A 81 -9.88 19.21 -15.86
CA VAL A 81 -8.65 19.64 -15.19
C VAL A 81 -7.93 18.45 -14.55
N CYS A 82 -8.69 17.56 -13.90
CA CYS A 82 -8.12 16.35 -13.32
C CYS A 82 -7.59 15.40 -14.39
N ASN A 83 -8.35 15.17 -15.47
CA ASN A 83 -7.92 14.33 -16.59
C ASN A 83 -6.63 14.86 -17.24
N HIS A 84 -6.48 16.18 -17.35
CA HIS A 84 -5.26 16.78 -17.87
C HIS A 84 -4.05 16.58 -16.95
N MET A 85 -4.20 16.79 -15.64
CA MET A 85 -3.10 16.58 -14.71
C MET A 85 -2.71 15.10 -14.60
N THR A 86 -3.68 14.19 -14.58
CA THR A 86 -3.42 12.74 -14.67
C THR A 86 -2.62 12.42 -15.92
N ARG A 87 -2.96 12.98 -17.09
CA ARG A 87 -2.17 12.79 -18.32
C ARG A 87 -0.73 13.30 -18.19
N VAL A 88 -0.51 14.46 -17.58
CA VAL A 88 0.85 14.98 -17.36
C VAL A 88 1.64 14.05 -16.43
N ILE A 89 1.01 13.57 -15.36
CA ILE A 89 1.62 12.62 -14.42
C ILE A 89 1.95 11.30 -15.12
N ARG A 90 1.11 10.79 -16.02
CA ARG A 90 1.39 9.56 -16.77
C ARG A 90 2.71 9.60 -17.53
N TYR A 91 3.01 10.72 -18.20
CA TYR A 91 4.28 10.88 -18.93
C TYR A 91 5.48 11.18 -18.03
N GLY A 92 5.26 11.77 -16.85
CA GLY A 92 6.32 12.24 -15.96
C GLY A 92 6.66 11.30 -14.81
N ALA A 93 5.70 10.52 -14.29
CA ALA A 93 5.83 9.77 -13.06
C ALA A 93 6.97 8.75 -13.13
N TYR A 94 7.12 8.07 -14.27
CA TYR A 94 8.13 7.03 -14.47
C TYR A 94 9.48 7.55 -14.97
N LEU A 95 9.67 8.88 -15.05
CA LEU A 95 11.00 9.43 -15.26
C LEU A 95 11.89 9.12 -14.05
N ARG A 96 13.11 8.65 -14.30
CA ARG A 96 14.05 8.24 -13.23
C ARG A 96 14.22 9.29 -12.13
N PHE A 97 14.45 10.55 -12.50
CA PHE A 97 14.58 11.64 -11.55
C PHE A 97 13.31 11.84 -10.69
N VAL A 98 12.12 11.62 -11.27
CA VAL A 98 10.85 11.77 -10.55
C VAL A 98 10.68 10.62 -9.56
N GLN A 99 10.94 9.38 -9.99
CA GLN A 99 10.96 8.19 -9.11
C GLN A 99 11.98 8.28 -7.96
N GLU A 100 13.10 8.98 -8.15
CA GLU A 100 14.14 9.13 -7.11
C GLU A 100 13.82 10.25 -6.10
N LYS A 101 13.00 11.22 -6.48
CA LYS A 101 12.75 12.44 -5.66
C LYS A 101 11.34 12.59 -5.12
N PHE A 102 10.34 11.97 -5.73
CA PHE A 102 8.93 12.14 -5.37
C PHE A 102 8.33 10.82 -4.92
N ILE A 103 7.94 10.77 -3.65
CA ILE A 103 7.45 9.55 -3.01
C ILE A 103 6.17 9.04 -3.68
N GLN A 104 5.25 9.95 -4.01
CA GLN A 104 3.99 9.63 -4.68
C GLN A 104 4.19 8.93 -6.03
N ALA A 105 5.24 9.31 -6.76
CA ALA A 105 5.54 8.69 -8.05
C ALA A 105 5.92 7.21 -7.89
N THR A 106 6.58 6.85 -6.79
CA THR A 106 7.07 5.48 -6.55
C THR A 106 5.94 4.45 -6.32
N TYR A 107 4.73 4.92 -6.07
CA TYR A 107 3.50 4.11 -6.01
C TYR A 107 2.41 4.60 -6.96
N TRP A 108 2.77 5.37 -7.98
CA TRP A 108 1.90 5.63 -9.12
C TRP A 108 1.77 4.36 -9.98
N HIS A 109 0.54 3.94 -10.23
CA HIS A 109 0.24 2.71 -10.96
C HIS A 109 -0.68 3.05 -12.13
N ASP A 110 -0.12 3.21 -13.33
CA ASP A 110 -0.90 3.51 -14.54
C ASP A 110 -1.50 2.23 -15.14
N PRO A 111 -2.82 1.99 -15.00
CA PRO A 111 -3.44 0.76 -15.50
C PRO A 111 -3.43 0.69 -17.03
N TYR A 112 -3.25 1.82 -17.73
CA TYR A 112 -3.12 1.83 -19.19
C TYR A 112 -1.71 1.45 -19.66
N GLN A 113 -0.70 1.56 -18.81
CA GLN A 113 0.69 1.31 -19.13
C GLN A 113 1.34 0.37 -18.11
N GLU A 114 0.67 -0.76 -17.85
CA GLU A 114 1.13 -1.81 -16.93
C GLU A 114 2.59 -2.18 -17.13
N GLU A 115 3.02 -2.41 -18.37
CA GLU A 115 4.42 -2.80 -18.62
C GLU A 115 5.42 -1.69 -18.27
N GLU A 116 5.05 -0.43 -18.46
CA GLU A 116 5.89 0.70 -18.02
C GLU A 116 5.93 0.79 -16.50
N TYR A 117 4.77 0.65 -15.84
CA TYR A 117 4.66 0.59 -14.38
C TYR A 117 5.58 -0.49 -13.80
N LYS A 118 5.42 -1.75 -14.24
CA LYS A 118 6.17 -2.89 -13.69
C LYS A 118 7.68 -2.69 -13.81
N HIS A 119 8.15 -2.16 -14.95
CA HIS A 119 9.58 -1.98 -15.22
C HIS A 119 10.18 -0.69 -14.66
N LYS A 120 9.40 0.38 -14.45
CA LYS A 120 9.93 1.70 -14.09
C LYS A 120 9.57 2.18 -12.69
N SER A 121 8.53 1.64 -12.05
CA SER A 121 8.29 1.92 -10.63
C SER A 121 9.51 1.44 -9.82
N THR A 122 10.03 2.29 -8.95
CA THR A 122 11.21 1.98 -8.11
C THR A 122 10.85 1.39 -6.75
N PHE A 123 9.56 1.26 -6.45
CA PHE A 123 9.10 0.81 -5.13
C PHE A 123 7.92 -0.15 -5.22
N LEU A 124 6.77 0.31 -5.72
CA LEU A 124 5.53 -0.45 -5.61
C LEU A 124 5.59 -1.76 -6.40
N SER A 125 6.11 -1.73 -7.63
CA SER A 125 6.31 -2.92 -8.46
C SER A 125 7.27 -3.94 -7.83
N ASP A 126 8.30 -3.50 -7.11
CA ASP A 126 9.20 -4.37 -6.34
C ASP A 126 8.46 -5.06 -5.19
N ILE A 127 7.79 -4.28 -4.33
CA ILE A 127 7.10 -4.85 -3.16
C ILE A 127 5.82 -5.62 -3.54
N ASN A 128 5.37 -5.53 -4.79
CA ASN A 128 4.27 -6.34 -5.31
C ASN A 128 4.74 -7.56 -6.12
N ASN A 129 6.05 -7.82 -6.21
CA ASN A 129 6.61 -8.94 -6.97
C ASN A 129 6.12 -8.95 -8.44
N GLU A 130 6.05 -7.76 -9.08
CA GLU A 130 5.45 -7.64 -10.42
C GLU A 130 6.25 -8.32 -11.53
N LEU A 131 7.58 -8.25 -11.45
CA LEU A 131 8.47 -8.85 -12.46
C LEU A 131 8.94 -10.25 -12.05
N HIS A 132 9.31 -10.42 -10.78
CA HIS A 132 9.87 -11.65 -10.24
C HIS A 132 9.38 -11.86 -8.81
N ILE A 133 9.15 -13.12 -8.43
CA ILE A 133 8.74 -13.47 -7.07
C ILE A 133 9.97 -13.45 -6.15
N ASN A 134 10.03 -12.45 -5.26
CA ASN A 134 10.95 -12.48 -4.15
C ASN A 134 10.39 -13.37 -3.03
N GLN A 135 11.01 -14.55 -2.85
CA GLN A 135 10.57 -15.54 -1.88
C GLN A 135 10.68 -15.02 -0.44
N THR A 136 11.67 -14.20 -0.12
CA THR A 136 11.81 -13.57 1.21
C THR A 136 10.62 -12.64 1.51
N TYR A 137 10.16 -11.87 0.53
CA TYR A 137 8.99 -10.99 0.71
C TYR A 137 7.74 -11.80 1.02
N LYS A 138 7.50 -12.85 0.22
CA LYS A 138 6.38 -13.77 0.38
C LYS A 138 6.40 -14.47 1.74
N ASP A 139 7.54 -15.03 2.13
CA ASP A 139 7.66 -15.74 3.40
C ASP A 139 7.56 -14.81 4.60
N SER A 140 8.03 -13.57 4.50
CA SER A 140 7.94 -12.61 5.59
C SER A 140 6.52 -12.15 5.86
N LEU A 141 5.72 -11.87 4.81
CA LEU A 141 4.31 -11.55 4.99
C LEU A 141 3.55 -12.72 5.62
N LYS A 142 3.84 -13.97 5.22
CA LYS A 142 3.19 -15.16 5.76
C LYS A 142 3.43 -15.38 7.26
N LYS A 143 4.46 -14.75 7.85
CA LYS A 143 4.74 -14.82 9.29
C LYS A 143 3.74 -14.01 10.12
N LEU A 144 3.05 -13.03 9.53
CA LEU A 144 2.07 -12.23 10.24
C LEU A 144 1.02 -13.13 10.90
N GLU A 145 0.65 -12.78 12.13
CA GLU A 145 -0.49 -13.36 12.83
C GLU A 145 -1.79 -12.82 12.21
N ASN A 146 -1.86 -11.50 12.03
CA ASN A 146 -2.98 -10.84 11.36
C ASN A 146 -2.50 -9.72 10.43
N MET A 147 -3.14 -9.61 9.27
CA MET A 147 -3.08 -8.48 8.35
C MET A 147 -4.46 -7.84 8.28
N VAL A 148 -4.63 -6.69 8.92
CA VAL A 148 -5.89 -5.96 8.97
C VAL A 148 -5.83 -4.84 7.94
N LEU A 149 -6.78 -4.82 7.02
CA LEU A 149 -6.89 -3.82 5.97
C LEU A 149 -8.19 -3.02 6.19
N VAL A 150 -8.05 -1.75 6.51
CA VAL A 150 -9.19 -0.85 6.74
C VAL A 150 -9.41 0.02 5.52
N LYS A 151 -10.63 -0.07 4.96
CA LYS A 151 -11.11 0.75 3.84
C LYS A 151 -12.08 1.84 4.30
N PHE A 152 -11.90 3.07 3.83
CA PHE A 152 -12.79 4.20 4.03
C PHE A 152 -13.84 4.22 2.92
N VAL A 153 -15.13 4.12 3.29
CA VAL A 153 -16.23 3.95 2.33
C VAL A 153 -16.46 5.20 1.48
N ASN A 154 -16.08 6.38 1.97
CA ASN A 154 -16.29 7.67 1.31
C ASN A 154 -14.96 8.36 1.00
N ASP A 155 -13.91 7.58 0.72
CA ASP A 155 -12.59 8.12 0.46
C ASP A 155 -12.56 8.95 -0.82
N THR A 156 -12.18 10.23 -0.71
CA THR A 156 -12.00 11.15 -1.84
C THR A 156 -10.54 11.44 -2.15
N ILE A 157 -9.60 10.85 -1.40
CA ILE A 157 -8.16 11.08 -1.50
C ILE A 157 -7.48 9.95 -2.27
N VAL A 158 -7.86 8.70 -2.01
CA VAL A 158 -7.29 7.50 -2.60
C VAL A 158 -8.12 7.06 -3.81
N SER A 159 -7.48 6.95 -4.98
CA SER A 159 -8.14 6.55 -6.23
C SER A 159 -7.35 5.44 -6.92
N PRO A 160 -7.92 4.24 -7.14
CA PRO A 160 -9.24 3.80 -6.66
C PRO A 160 -9.19 3.46 -5.16
N GLN A 161 -10.26 3.74 -4.41
CA GLN A 161 -10.35 3.40 -2.97
C GLN A 161 -10.20 1.89 -2.70
N GLU A 162 -10.44 1.02 -3.69
CA GLU A 162 -10.29 -0.43 -3.56
C GLU A 162 -8.83 -0.86 -3.33
N THR A 163 -7.85 0.01 -3.62
CA THR A 163 -6.45 -0.25 -3.26
C THR A 163 -6.23 -0.38 -1.75
N GLU A 164 -7.14 0.13 -0.92
CA GLU A 164 -7.12 -0.04 0.54
C GLU A 164 -7.28 -1.51 0.96
N TRP A 165 -7.87 -2.31 0.07
CA TRP A 165 -8.01 -3.76 0.19
C TRP A 165 -7.28 -4.53 -0.92
N PHE A 166 -6.18 -3.99 -1.46
CA PHE A 166 -5.42 -4.58 -2.58
C PHE A 166 -6.19 -4.77 -3.90
N GLY A 167 -7.40 -4.23 -4.03
CA GLY A 167 -8.08 -4.13 -5.33
C GLY A 167 -7.47 -3.02 -6.18
N PHE A 168 -7.72 -3.05 -7.49
CA PHE A 168 -7.27 -1.99 -8.39
C PHE A 168 -8.10 -1.96 -9.67
N TYR A 169 -7.82 -1.01 -10.56
CA TYR A 169 -8.38 -1.05 -11.91
C TYR A 169 -7.92 -2.30 -12.67
N ALA A 170 -8.82 -2.90 -13.45
CA ALA A 170 -8.42 -3.95 -14.38
C ALA A 170 -7.42 -3.39 -15.44
N PRO A 171 -6.42 -4.17 -15.88
CA PRO A 171 -5.43 -3.72 -16.86
C PRO A 171 -6.05 -3.12 -18.13
N GLY A 172 -5.46 -2.02 -18.60
CA GLY A 172 -5.80 -1.31 -19.83
C GLY A 172 -6.87 -0.21 -19.68
N GLN A 173 -7.40 0.05 -18.48
CA GLN A 173 -8.54 0.96 -18.28
C GLN A 173 -8.68 1.47 -16.83
N GLU A 174 -9.56 2.44 -16.57
CA GLU A 174 -9.75 3.10 -15.26
C GLU A 174 -11.21 3.05 -14.72
N LYS A 175 -12.03 2.11 -15.18
CA LYS A 175 -13.47 2.02 -14.85
C LYS A 175 -13.85 0.76 -14.08
N GLN A 176 -13.51 -0.40 -14.62
CA GLN A 176 -13.73 -1.69 -13.99
C GLN A 176 -12.68 -1.90 -12.90
N ILE A 177 -13.16 -2.27 -11.72
CA ILE A 177 -12.31 -2.62 -10.57
C ILE A 177 -12.22 -4.13 -10.46
N GLN A 178 -11.02 -4.62 -10.16
CA GLN A 178 -10.76 -5.97 -9.69
C GLN A 178 -10.63 -5.96 -8.17
N THR A 179 -11.30 -6.90 -7.50
CA THR A 179 -11.02 -7.17 -6.07
C THR A 179 -9.67 -7.87 -5.92
N LEU A 180 -9.16 -7.95 -4.69
CA LEU A 180 -7.92 -8.69 -4.39
C LEU A 180 -7.91 -10.08 -5.06
N GLU A 181 -8.99 -10.84 -4.91
CA GLU A 181 -9.13 -12.23 -5.40
C GLU A 181 -9.12 -12.35 -6.94
N GLU A 182 -9.45 -11.25 -7.63
CA GLU A 182 -9.51 -11.19 -9.08
C GLU A 182 -8.15 -10.82 -9.70
N THR A 183 -7.22 -10.27 -8.91
CA THR A 183 -5.87 -9.91 -9.37
C THR A 183 -4.95 -11.11 -9.56
N ASP A 184 -4.00 -11.01 -10.49
CA ASP A 184 -2.96 -12.02 -10.67
C ASP A 184 -2.05 -12.12 -9.43
N LEU A 185 -1.84 -11.01 -8.70
CA LEU A 185 -1.14 -10.98 -7.42
C LEU A 185 -1.66 -12.04 -6.44
N TYR A 186 -2.98 -12.19 -6.36
CA TYR A 186 -3.63 -13.18 -5.49
C TYR A 186 -3.76 -14.55 -6.12
N ARG A 187 -4.13 -14.63 -7.41
CA ARG A 187 -4.33 -15.91 -8.11
C ARG A 187 -3.04 -16.73 -8.20
N GLU A 188 -1.93 -16.07 -8.49
CA GLU A 188 -0.59 -16.65 -8.53
C GLU A 188 0.08 -16.67 -7.14
N ASP A 189 -0.58 -16.10 -6.13
CA ASP A 189 -0.10 -16.00 -4.75
C ASP A 189 1.31 -15.38 -4.66
N ARG A 190 1.60 -14.35 -5.45
CA ARG A 190 2.96 -13.76 -5.59
C ARG A 190 3.56 -13.30 -4.26
N LEU A 191 2.71 -12.84 -3.34
CA LEU A 191 3.08 -12.36 -2.01
C LEU A 191 2.67 -13.29 -0.86
N GLY A 192 2.00 -14.43 -1.12
CA GLY A 192 1.46 -15.26 -0.04
C GLY A 192 0.11 -14.78 0.51
N LEU A 193 -0.53 -13.79 -0.13
CA LEU A 193 -1.81 -13.23 0.30
C LEU A 193 -2.95 -14.24 0.22
N GLN A 194 -2.95 -15.13 -0.78
CA GLN A 194 -3.95 -16.18 -0.88
C GLN A 194 -3.80 -17.19 0.25
N ALA A 195 -2.56 -17.55 0.59
CA ALA A 195 -2.29 -18.44 1.71
C ALA A 195 -2.72 -17.81 3.05
N LEU A 196 -2.39 -16.53 3.29
CA LEU A 196 -2.80 -15.79 4.49
C LEU A 196 -4.32 -15.67 4.60
N HIS A 197 -4.99 -15.34 3.48
CA HIS A 197 -6.45 -15.21 3.44
C HIS A 197 -7.14 -16.53 3.75
N LYS A 198 -6.70 -17.65 3.12
CA LYS A 198 -7.23 -19.00 3.40
C LYS A 198 -7.04 -19.46 4.84
N LEU A 199 -6.00 -18.95 5.52
CA LEU A 199 -5.75 -19.19 6.95
C LEU A 199 -6.58 -18.28 7.87
N GLY A 200 -7.43 -17.40 7.33
CA GLY A 200 -8.22 -16.45 8.12
C GLY A 200 -7.42 -15.31 8.75
N LYS A 201 -6.21 -15.05 8.23
CA LYS A 201 -5.29 -14.03 8.78
C LYS A 201 -5.44 -12.66 8.12
N ILE A 202 -6.14 -12.55 6.99
CA ILE A 202 -6.46 -11.26 6.37
C ILE A 202 -7.85 -10.82 6.83
N HIS A 203 -7.95 -9.62 7.39
CA HIS A 203 -9.20 -9.03 7.90
C HIS A 203 -9.54 -7.77 7.11
N LEU A 204 -10.60 -7.82 6.32
CA LEU A 204 -11.09 -6.69 5.54
C LEU A 204 -12.15 -5.95 6.35
N ILE A 205 -11.83 -4.74 6.83
CA ILE A 205 -12.72 -3.92 7.66
C ILE A 205 -13.06 -2.64 6.90
N SER A 206 -14.33 -2.24 6.86
CA SER A 206 -14.74 -0.96 6.29
C SER A 206 -15.21 0.00 7.39
N VAL A 207 -15.01 1.30 7.16
CA VAL A 207 -15.48 2.36 8.05
C VAL A 207 -16.13 3.49 7.24
N PRO A 208 -17.32 3.97 7.65
CA PRO A 208 -17.90 5.17 7.07
C PRO A 208 -17.02 6.38 7.37
N GLY A 209 -16.79 7.23 6.38
CA GLY A 209 -15.92 8.41 6.52
C GLY A 209 -15.03 8.61 5.30
N ASN A 210 -14.52 9.83 5.18
CA ASN A 210 -13.46 10.13 4.23
C ASN A 210 -12.10 9.59 4.72
N HIS A 211 -11.03 9.78 3.95
CA HIS A 211 -9.70 9.26 4.23
C HIS A 211 -9.22 9.54 5.66
N LEU A 212 -8.90 8.48 6.40
CA LEU A 212 -8.48 8.53 7.81
C LEU A 212 -9.50 9.15 8.78
N GLN A 213 -10.75 9.31 8.36
CA GLN A 213 -11.82 9.82 9.21
C GLN A 213 -12.53 8.66 9.91
N PHE A 214 -12.26 8.49 11.20
CA PHE A 214 -12.93 7.52 12.06
C PHE A 214 -13.04 8.05 13.49
N THR A 215 -13.99 7.53 14.26
CA THR A 215 -14.13 7.89 15.68
C THR A 215 -13.17 7.09 16.56
N GLU A 216 -12.80 7.66 17.71
CA GLU A 216 -12.00 6.96 18.72
C GLU A 216 -12.66 5.64 19.17
N ASN A 217 -13.97 5.65 19.46
CA ASN A 217 -14.71 4.45 19.83
C ASN A 217 -14.61 3.36 18.77
N TRP A 218 -14.76 3.73 17.49
CA TRP A 218 -14.61 2.78 16.40
C TRP A 218 -13.20 2.18 16.37
N PHE A 219 -12.16 2.99 16.54
CA PHE A 219 -10.77 2.53 16.54
C PHE A 219 -10.47 1.60 17.73
N ILE A 220 -10.95 1.94 18.92
CA ILE A 220 -10.81 1.11 20.12
C ILE A 220 -11.49 -0.25 19.92
N ASP A 221 -12.74 -0.25 19.42
CA ASP A 221 -13.55 -1.46 19.35
C ASP A 221 -13.18 -2.37 18.16
N ASN A 222 -12.67 -1.80 17.07
CA ASN A 222 -12.38 -2.56 15.85
C ASN A 222 -10.89 -2.79 15.59
N VAL A 223 -10.00 -2.01 16.20
CA VAL A 223 -8.55 -2.16 16.02
C VAL A 223 -7.90 -2.56 17.33
N ILE A 224 -7.97 -1.72 18.37
CA ILE A 224 -7.22 -1.94 19.62
C ILE A 224 -7.64 -3.25 20.28
N LYS A 225 -8.89 -3.38 20.72
CA LYS A 225 -9.35 -4.55 21.50
C LYS A 225 -9.24 -5.88 20.76
N LYS A 226 -9.12 -5.86 19.42
CA LYS A 226 -9.10 -7.06 18.58
C LYS A 226 -7.68 -7.48 18.18
N TYR A 227 -6.75 -6.54 18.02
CA TYR A 227 -5.47 -6.81 17.36
C TYR A 227 -4.24 -6.22 18.08
N LEU A 228 -4.40 -5.44 19.16
CA LEU A 228 -3.31 -4.86 19.95
C LEU A 228 -3.40 -5.26 21.42
#